data_AF-A0A226WYI2-F1
#
_entry.id   AF-A0A226WYI2-F1
#
_cell.length_a   1.000
_cell.length_b   1.000
_cell.length_c   1.000
_cell.angle_alpha   90.00
_cell.angle_beta   90.00
_cell.angle_gamma   90.00
#
_symmetry.space_group_name_H-M   'P 1'
#
loop_
_entity.id
_entity.type
_entity.pdbx_description
1 polymer ?
#
loop_
_entity_poly.entity_id
_entity_poly.type
_entity_poly.pdbx_seq_one_letter_code
_entity_poly.pdbx_strand_id
1 'polypeptide(L)'
;MTTTFEWLRTTLAQDYNLEPAALTPDASLESLGLDSLAVAELLFAVEEKFKITVAAEPPPLKTLSDVFQFIDAQIAVQHGDLTAKDKFPSTSSSI
;
A
#
# COMPACT_ATOMS: atom_id res chain seq x y z
N MET A 1 -9.52 -6.02 -11.58
CA MET A 1 -9.04 -6.11 -10.19
C MET A 1 -7.93 -5.09 -10.04
N THR A 2 -8.25 -3.88 -9.57
CA THR A 2 -7.25 -2.86 -9.22
C THR A 2 -6.53 -3.33 -7.97
N THR A 3 -5.21 -3.44 -8.02
CA THR A 3 -4.41 -3.82 -6.84
C THR A 3 -4.35 -2.63 -5.87
N THR A 4 -4.05 -2.92 -4.60
CA THR A 4 -3.84 -1.89 -3.55
C THR A 4 -2.87 -0.81 -4.00
N PHE A 5 -1.81 -1.19 -4.72
CA PHE A 5 -0.82 -0.27 -5.26
C PHE A 5 -1.35 0.65 -6.36
N GLU A 6 -2.21 0.17 -7.26
CA GLU A 6 -2.81 1.00 -8.33
C GLU A 6 -3.77 2.04 -7.75
N TRP A 7 -4.56 1.64 -6.75
CA TRP A 7 -5.42 2.57 -6.01
C TRP A 7 -4.58 3.61 -5.27
N LEU A 8 -3.54 3.17 -4.56
CA LEU A 8 -2.62 4.05 -3.83
C LEU A 8 -1.99 5.06 -4.79
N ARG A 9 -1.50 4.63 -5.96
CA ARG A 9 -0.94 5.52 -6.98
C ARG A 9 -1.95 6.56 -7.46
N THR A 10 -3.19 6.15 -7.68
CA THR A 10 -4.25 7.04 -8.16
C THR A 10 -4.61 8.08 -7.10
N THR A 11 -4.83 7.66 -5.85
CA THR A 11 -5.11 8.55 -4.72
C THR A 11 -3.95 9.53 -4.51
N LEU A 12 -2.71 9.05 -4.50
CA LEU A 12 -1.53 9.89 -4.33
C LEU A 12 -1.36 10.91 -5.47
N ALA A 13 -1.61 10.51 -6.72
CA ALA A 13 -1.54 11.43 -7.85
C ALA A 13 -2.65 12.49 -7.84
N GLN A 14 -3.84 12.14 -7.35
CA GLN A 14 -5.00 13.04 -7.34
C GLN A 14 -5.02 13.97 -6.11
N ASP A 15 -4.92 13.42 -4.90
CA ASP A 15 -4.99 14.18 -3.65
C ASP A 15 -3.70 14.94 -3.36
N TYR A 16 -2.54 14.35 -3.64
CA TYR A 16 -1.23 14.91 -3.29
C TYR A 16 -0.48 15.51 -4.48
N ASN A 17 -1.13 15.54 -5.65
CA ASN A 17 -0.57 16.08 -6.90
C ASN A 17 0.81 15.49 -7.28
N LEU A 18 1.03 14.22 -6.94
CA LEU A 18 2.29 13.54 -7.19
C LEU A 18 2.35 12.95 -8.60
N GLU A 19 3.56 12.93 -9.18
CA GLU A 19 3.75 12.32 -10.49
C GLU A 19 3.67 10.79 -10.40
N PRO A 20 2.82 10.13 -11.20
CA PRO A 20 2.67 8.67 -11.18
C PRO A 20 3.97 7.94 -11.57
N ALA A 21 4.86 8.60 -12.30
CA ALA A 21 6.18 8.09 -12.64
C ALA A 21 7.14 8.06 -11.43
N ALA A 22 6.94 8.95 -10.44
CA ALA A 22 7.73 9.00 -9.21
C ALA A 22 7.21 8.02 -8.14
N LEU A 23 5.95 7.58 -8.24
CA LEU A 23 5.29 6.66 -7.32
C LEU A 23 5.73 5.20 -7.56
N THR A 24 7.02 4.94 -7.35
CA THR A 24 7.61 3.59 -7.45
C THR A 24 7.53 2.85 -6.12
N PRO A 25 7.48 1.52 -6.10
CA PRO A 25 7.45 0.74 -4.85
C PRO A 25 8.63 1.05 -3.92
N ASP A 26 9.81 1.32 -4.47
CA ASP A 26 11.01 1.68 -3.72
C ASP A 26 11.07 3.16 -3.29
N ALA A 27 10.12 4.00 -3.73
CA ALA A 27 10.10 5.40 -3.34
C ALA A 27 9.76 5.57 -1.86
N SER A 28 10.57 6.37 -1.17
CA SER A 28 10.33 6.75 0.22
C SER A 28 9.20 7.77 0.34
N LEU A 29 8.33 7.63 1.34
CA LEU A 29 7.22 8.55 1.58
C LEU A 29 7.72 10.00 1.78
N GLU A 30 8.79 10.17 2.56
CA GLU A 30 9.44 11.47 2.74
C GLU A 30 9.95 12.08 1.42
N SER A 31 10.52 11.25 0.52
CA SER A 31 11.02 11.72 -0.77
C SER A 31 9.89 12.14 -1.72
N LEU A 32 8.69 11.60 -1.50
CA LEU A 32 7.47 11.96 -2.22
C LEU A 32 6.78 13.19 -1.60
N GLY A 33 7.32 13.76 -0.51
CA GLY A 33 6.68 14.86 0.20
C GLY A 33 5.46 14.43 1.02
N LEU A 34 5.38 13.15 1.39
CA LEU A 34 4.32 12.65 2.27
C LEU A 34 4.76 12.83 3.72
N ASP A 35 4.29 13.92 4.32
CA ASP A 35 4.45 14.21 5.75
C ASP A 35 3.55 13.34 6.63
N SER A 36 3.74 13.41 7.95
CA SER A 36 2.93 12.66 8.93
C SER A 36 1.42 12.89 8.79
N LEU A 37 1.00 14.11 8.43
CA LEU A 37 -0.41 14.43 8.16
C LEU A 37 -0.92 13.71 6.90
N ALA A 38 -0.13 13.76 5.82
CA ALA A 38 -0.46 13.07 4.58
C ALA A 38 -0.59 11.56 4.79
N VAL A 39 0.33 10.96 5.54
CA VAL A 39 0.26 9.54 5.90
C VAL A 39 -0.99 9.24 6.74
N ALA A 40 -1.35 10.10 7.69
CA ALA A 40 -2.57 9.91 8.50
C ALA A 40 -3.85 9.98 7.65
N GLU A 41 -3.95 10.95 6.73
CA GLU A 41 -5.08 11.07 5.80
C GLU A 41 -5.17 9.87 4.87
N LEU A 42 -4.04 9.40 4.35
CA LEU A 42 -3.96 8.22 3.52
C LEU A 42 -4.45 6.97 4.26
N LEU A 43 -4.01 6.76 5.51
CA LEU A 43 -4.46 5.63 6.32
C LEU A 43 -5.98 5.69 6.58
N PHE A 44 -6.52 6.87 6.85
CA PHE A 44 -7.97 7.05 7.02
C PHE A 44 -8.75 6.71 5.74
N ALA A 45 -8.29 7.21 4.58
CA ALA A 45 -8.89 6.90 3.29
C ALA A 45 -8.86 5.38 2.98
N VAL A 46 -7.77 4.71 3.35
CA VAL A 46 -7.62 3.26 3.23
C VAL A 46 -8.65 2.53 4.11
N GLU A 47 -8.78 2.90 5.38
CA GLU A 47 -9.75 2.30 6.30
C GLU A 47 -11.18 2.41 5.77
N GLU A 48 -11.57 3.59 5.27
CA GLU A 48 -12.89 3.78 4.69
C GLU A 48 -13.10 3.01 3.39
N LYS A 49 -12.08 2.96 2.53
CA LYS A 49 -12.12 2.34 1.20
C LYS A 49 -12.18 0.82 1.28
N PHE A 50 -11.27 0.24 2.06
CA PHE A 50 -11.11 -1.21 2.16
C PHE A 50 -11.91 -1.79 3.33
N LYS A 51 -12.51 -0.95 4.18
CA LYS A 51 -13.27 -1.37 5.37
C LYS A 51 -12.42 -2.15 6.37
N ILE A 52 -11.13 -1.83 6.41
CA ILE A 52 -10.16 -2.36 7.38
C ILE A 52 -10.02 -1.40 8.57
N THR A 53 -9.52 -1.93 9.67
CA THR A 53 -9.03 -1.17 10.84
C THR A 53 -7.51 -1.15 10.83
N VAL A 54 -6.92 0.05 10.90
CA VAL A 54 -5.47 0.23 11.08
C VAL A 54 -5.20 0.41 12.58
N ALA A 55 -4.09 -0.16 13.06
CA ALA A 55 -3.69 0.03 14.46
C ALA A 55 -3.42 1.53 14.74
N ALA A 56 -3.78 2.00 15.93
CA ALA A 56 -3.56 3.40 16.32
C ALA A 56 -2.09 3.83 16.22
N GLU A 57 -1.17 2.87 16.38
CA GLU A 57 0.25 3.03 16.10
C GLU A 57 0.65 2.04 14.99
N PRO A 58 0.64 2.47 13.71
CA PRO A 58 1.11 1.64 12.62
C PRO A 58 2.64 1.47 12.69
N PRO A 59 3.19 0.40 12.09
CA PRO A 59 4.63 0.26 11.95
C PRO A 59 5.23 1.44 11.16
N PRO A 60 6.54 1.68 11.27
CA PRO A 60 7.20 2.77 10.56
C PRO A 60 7.19 2.53 9.04
N LEU A 61 6.18 3.07 8.37
CA LEU A 61 6.02 3.03 6.92
C LEU A 61 7.03 3.99 6.27
N LYS A 62 8.09 3.45 5.67
CA LYS A 62 9.14 4.26 5.03
C LYS A 62 8.96 4.43 3.52
N THR A 63 8.45 3.39 2.86
CA THR A 63 8.34 3.32 1.40
C THR A 63 6.92 3.01 0.97
N LEU A 64 6.61 3.28 -0.30
CA LEU A 64 5.32 2.90 -0.87
C LEU A 64 5.07 1.39 -0.77
N SER A 65 6.11 0.57 -0.92
CA SER A 65 6.03 -0.88 -0.70
C SER A 65 5.49 -1.23 0.66
N ASP A 66 6.06 -0.63 1.69
CA ASP A 66 5.66 -0.91 3.07
C ASP A 66 4.18 -0.57 3.29
N VAL A 67 3.72 0.57 2.75
CA VAL A 67 2.33 1.00 2.82
C VAL A 67 1.38 0.00 2.17
N PHE A 68 1.55 -0.32 0.89
CA PHE A 68 0.59 -1.20 0.22
C PHE A 68 0.66 -2.65 0.72
N GLN A 69 1.83 -3.13 1.16
CA GLN A 69 1.97 -4.45 1.76
C GLN A 69 1.29 -4.53 3.12
N PHE A 70 1.41 -3.48 3.93
CA PHE A 70 0.69 -3.38 5.20
C PHE A 70 -0.82 -3.42 4.98
N ILE A 71 -1.33 -2.64 4.02
CA ILE A 71 -2.76 -2.62 3.68
C ILE A 71 -3.23 -3.99 3.19
N ASP A 72 -2.49 -4.62 2.28
CA ASP A 72 -2.83 -5.95 1.75
C ASP A 72 -2.89 -7.01 2.86
N ALA A 73 -1.94 -6.96 3.80
CA ALA A 73 -1.94 -7.82 4.98
C ALA A 73 -3.17 -7.57 5.87
N GLN A 74 -3.55 -6.31 6.11
CA GLN A 74 -4.73 -5.98 6.90
C GLN A 74 -6.03 -6.43 6.21
N ILE A 75 -6.12 -6.28 4.88
CA ILE A 75 -7.25 -6.78 4.11
C ILE A 75 -7.34 -8.29 4.24
N ALA A 76 -6.22 -9.00 4.08
CA ALA A 76 -6.18 -10.46 4.20
C ALA A 76 -6.58 -10.93 5.61
N VAL A 77 -6.13 -10.24 6.66
CA VAL A 77 -6.46 -10.56 8.06
C VAL A 77 -7.94 -10.29 8.37
N GLN A 78 -8.50 -9.17 7.90
CA GLN A 78 -9.82 -8.71 8.32
C GLN A 78 -10.95 -9.17 7.39
N HIS A 79 -10.69 -9.20 6.09
CA HIS A 79 -11.68 -9.63 5.09
C HIS A 79 -11.52 -11.09 4.69
N GLY A 80 -10.45 -11.76 5.13
CA GLY A 80 -10.35 -13.22 5.13
C GLY A 80 -10.55 -13.91 3.77
N ASP A 81 -10.38 -13.21 2.65
CA ASP A 81 -10.54 -13.79 1.32
C ASP A 81 -9.19 -14.02 0.64
N LEU A 82 -8.87 -15.29 0.48
CA LEU A 82 -7.65 -15.84 -0.09
C LEU A 82 -7.52 -15.49 -1.58
N THR A 83 -6.71 -14.48 -1.90
CA THR A 83 -5.89 -14.52 -3.13
C THR A 83 -4.41 -14.78 -2.86
N ALA A 84 -4.09 -15.23 -1.64
CA ALA A 84 -2.80 -15.80 -1.28
C ALA A 84 -2.59 -17.22 -1.86
N LYS A 85 -2.92 -17.45 -3.14
CA LYS A 85 -2.62 -18.71 -3.82
C LYS A 85 -1.97 -18.59 -5.19
N ASP A 86 -1.86 -17.41 -5.80
CA ASP A 86 -1.40 -17.30 -7.20
C ASP A 86 -0.45 -16.14 -7.52
N LYS A 87 0.52 -15.81 -6.65
CA LYS A 87 1.62 -14.94 -7.09
C LYS A 87 2.97 -15.09 -6.39
N PHE A 88 3.46 -16.32 -6.29
CA PHE A 88 4.89 -16.57 -6.49
C PHE A 88 5.01 -17.65 -7.56
N PRO A 89 5.38 -17.33 -8.81
CA PRO A 89 5.79 -18.37 -9.73
C PRO A 89 7.05 -19.02 -9.14
N SER A 90 6.87 -20.23 -8.60
CA SER A 90 7.95 -21.19 -8.48
C SER A 90 8.40 -21.52 -9.89
N THR A 91 9.66 -21.25 -10.22
CA THR A 91 10.55 -21.91 -11.21
C THR A 91 11.74 -20.97 -11.44
N SER A 92 13.01 -21.36 -11.33
CA SER A 92 13.60 -22.59 -11.86
C SER A 92 15.04 -22.83 -11.34
N SER A 93 15.35 -24.12 -11.09
CA SER A 93 16.62 -24.82 -11.38
C SER A 93 17.89 -24.51 -10.56
N SER A 94 18.77 -25.44 -10.18
CA SER A 94 18.89 -26.91 -10.27
C SER A 94 20.19 -27.30 -9.57
N ILE A 95 20.22 -28.36 -8.75
CA ILE A 95 21.37 -29.28 -8.56
C ILE A 95 20.80 -30.70 -8.56
#